data_AF-A0A5B0FK71-F1
#
_entry.id   AF-A0A5B0FK71-F1
#
_cell.length_a   1.000
_cell.length_b   1.000
_cell.length_c   1.000
_cell.angle_alpha   90.00
_cell.angle_beta   90.00
_cell.angle_gamma   90.00
#
_symmetry.space_group_name_H-M   'P 1'
#
loop_
_entity.id
_entity.type
_entity.pdbx_description
1 polymer ?
#
loop_
_entity_poly.entity_id
_entity_poly.type
_entity_poly.pdbx_seq_one_letter_code
_entity_poly.pdbx_strand_id
1 'polypeptide(L)'
;MKSLFTLLLFCSFQSIGQKIYLPHEVEKSAEPAGGSSYFNQFINANLQIPFKSSVKGLNSRVFVKGIVEPDGTMTNVEIIRGTDPLCNQEALRVVKLFRAWKPALVKGEAVRQSVSYPIAFKAAARSSYDSTSNSITEHFDSKYAPTTDLKKAEYRSTLPLDEKGYVANDVRYEQKQGNKWKPIGTAAFAKNNVWFKSDYLGEGIDSIQAYSISARDKNMASHAAEAVFQPNGSLLDYIEYNADNKASLHKKYDLKGMVREMTLFSDSLKTEIKWYDNGQIKTVKETLLAKQTDNEQVAYINAWEKDGTQTVKDGDGYWKTTEKTYDGRLLTEQGRVISGAKNDKWTGKLADSTLFYEETYELGVLQKGISYQDGQQIEYTKAQISPQFKGGINEFYRFLGRNIVYPTDAARRGVAGRVQLSFVVCEDGSLCEYKVEKSAGFGLDEEALRVVKKMNGSWEPGILRGKPVRVRYNVPINFQVQ
;
A
#
# COMPACT_ATOMS: atom_id res chain seq x y z
N MET A 1 14.93 71.68 -27.42
CA MET A 1 15.31 70.84 -26.26
C MET A 1 14.68 71.39 -24.99
N LYS A 2 13.58 70.79 -24.54
CA LYS A 2 13.06 70.90 -23.16
C LYS A 2 12.54 69.52 -22.78
N SER A 3 13.23 68.86 -21.86
CA SER A 3 12.92 67.52 -21.37
C SER A 3 11.68 67.59 -20.47
N LEU A 4 10.66 66.78 -20.78
CA LEU A 4 9.49 66.58 -19.93
C LEU A 4 9.80 65.42 -18.98
N PHE A 5 10.02 65.72 -17.70
CA PHE A 5 10.18 64.71 -16.65
C PHE A 5 8.77 64.25 -16.21
N THR A 6 8.38 63.05 -16.63
CA THR A 6 7.15 62.40 -16.14
C THR A 6 7.42 61.82 -14.76
N LEU A 7 6.83 62.42 -13.73
CA LEU A 7 6.91 61.94 -12.34
C LEU A 7 5.95 60.74 -12.17
N LEU A 8 6.50 59.52 -12.14
CA LEU A 8 5.75 58.31 -11.77
C LEU A 8 5.54 58.30 -10.25
N LEU A 9 4.31 58.59 -9.80
CA LEU A 9 3.88 58.34 -8.42
C LEU A 9 3.86 56.82 -8.17
N PHE A 10 4.85 56.32 -7.45
CA PHE A 10 4.76 55.01 -6.79
C PHE A 10 3.83 55.13 -5.60
N CYS A 11 2.55 54.80 -5.78
CA CYS A 11 1.67 54.46 -4.66
C CYS A 11 2.17 53.15 -4.04
N SER A 12 2.97 53.25 -2.98
CA SER A 12 3.29 52.13 -2.11
C SER A 12 2.01 51.70 -1.37
N PHE A 13 1.31 50.69 -1.91
CA PHE A 13 0.36 49.93 -1.12
C PHE A 13 1.15 49.26 0.00
N GLN A 14 1.06 49.79 1.22
CA GLN A 14 1.40 49.01 2.40
C GLN A 14 0.45 47.82 2.41
N SER A 15 0.98 46.63 2.15
CA SER A 15 0.28 45.37 2.40
C SER A 15 -0.01 45.32 3.91
N ILE A 16 -1.21 45.74 4.30
CA ILE A 16 -1.72 45.50 5.64
C ILE A 16 -1.87 43.98 5.72
N GLY A 17 -0.98 43.33 6.48
CA GLY A 17 -1.08 41.90 6.73
C GLY A 17 -2.47 41.59 7.28
N GLN A 18 -3.20 40.68 6.63
CA GLN A 18 -4.53 40.27 7.07
C GLN A 18 -4.49 39.79 8.54
N LYS A 19 -5.44 40.27 9.35
CA LYS A 19 -5.59 39.92 10.77
C LYS A 19 -5.60 38.39 10.95
N ILE A 20 -4.82 37.90 11.90
CA ILE A 20 -4.84 36.50 12.35
C ILE A 20 -5.73 36.45 13.60
N TYR A 21 -6.79 35.66 13.55
CA TYR A 21 -7.78 35.57 14.62
C TYR A 21 -7.40 34.52 15.67
N LEU A 22 -7.83 34.75 16.91
CA LEU A 22 -7.78 33.79 18.00
C LEU A 22 -9.07 32.93 18.05
N PRO A 23 -9.05 31.76 18.70
CA PRO A 23 -10.22 30.87 18.81
C PRO A 23 -11.51 31.52 19.32
N HIS A 24 -11.41 32.51 20.23
CA HIS A 24 -12.58 33.19 20.80
C HIS A 24 -13.03 34.42 19.97
N GLU A 25 -12.30 34.80 18.92
CA GLU A 25 -12.62 35.94 18.07
C GLU A 25 -13.40 35.55 16.80
N VAL A 26 -13.71 34.26 16.64
CA VAL A 26 -14.35 33.71 15.44
C VAL A 26 -15.66 33.02 15.81
N GLU A 27 -16.60 32.99 14.87
CA GLU A 27 -17.88 32.30 15.02
C GLU A 27 -17.68 30.78 14.93
N LYS A 28 -16.81 30.35 14.01
CA LYS A 28 -16.40 28.96 13.86
C LYS A 28 -14.88 28.89 13.77
N SER A 29 -14.26 28.07 14.62
CA SER A 29 -12.81 27.85 14.55
C SER A 29 -12.43 26.97 13.37
N ALA A 30 -11.19 27.16 12.90
CA ALA A 30 -10.59 26.30 11.91
C ALA A 30 -10.47 24.87 12.46
N GLU A 31 -10.81 23.90 11.64
CA GLU A 31 -10.84 22.50 12.02
C GLU A 31 -10.42 21.62 10.84
N PRO A 32 -9.85 20.42 11.06
CA PRO A 32 -9.63 19.47 9.98
C PRO A 32 -10.97 19.09 9.33
N ALA A 33 -11.01 18.98 8.01
CA ALA A 33 -12.22 18.80 7.22
C ALA A 33 -13.09 17.60 7.67
N GLY A 34 -12.47 16.43 7.89
CA GLY A 34 -13.12 15.25 8.45
C GLY A 34 -13.27 15.25 9.98
N GLY A 35 -12.64 16.20 10.69
CA GLY A 35 -12.58 16.25 12.14
C GLY A 35 -11.26 15.74 12.73
N SER A 36 -11.07 15.98 14.03
CA SER A 36 -9.80 15.75 14.73
C SER A 36 -9.38 14.28 14.83
N SER A 37 -10.32 13.33 14.86
CA SER A 37 -10.02 11.89 14.88
C SER A 37 -9.33 11.44 13.60
N TYR A 38 -9.84 11.87 12.44
CA TYR A 38 -9.25 11.51 11.14
C TYR A 38 -7.98 12.28 10.84
N PHE A 39 -7.84 13.50 11.36
CA PHE A 39 -6.54 14.17 11.36
C PHE A 39 -5.50 13.39 12.16
N ASN A 40 -5.82 12.91 13.37
CA ASN A 40 -4.93 12.01 14.12
C ASN A 40 -4.58 10.75 13.33
N GLN A 41 -5.56 10.16 12.64
CA GLN A 41 -5.32 9.00 11.79
C GLN A 41 -4.37 9.32 10.63
N PHE A 42 -4.53 10.47 9.98
CA PHE A 42 -3.60 10.98 8.96
C PHE A 42 -2.19 11.15 9.54
N ILE A 43 -2.06 11.80 10.70
CA ILE A 43 -0.77 11.97 11.38
C ILE A 43 -0.14 10.59 11.62
N ASN A 44 -0.84 9.66 12.27
CA ASN A 44 -0.31 8.33 12.58
C ASN A 44 0.07 7.52 11.34
N ALA A 45 -0.69 7.64 10.25
CA ALA A 45 -0.36 6.98 8.99
C ALA A 45 0.92 7.53 8.36
N ASN A 46 1.12 8.86 8.43
CA ASN A 46 2.24 9.56 7.79
C ASN A 46 3.48 9.70 8.68
N LEU A 47 3.35 9.53 9.99
CA LEU A 47 4.43 9.71 10.96
C LEU A 47 5.52 8.66 10.79
N GLN A 48 6.74 9.13 10.54
CA GLN A 48 7.97 8.35 10.49
C GLN A 48 8.76 8.63 11.76
N ILE A 49 8.54 7.82 12.80
CA ILE A 49 9.23 8.01 14.08
C ILE A 49 10.75 7.85 13.84
N PRO A 50 11.57 8.88 14.12
CA PRO A 50 13.00 8.80 13.87
C PRO A 50 13.64 7.64 14.63
N PHE A 51 14.35 6.77 13.91
CA PHE A 51 14.95 5.58 14.51
C PHE A 51 15.90 5.92 15.66
N LYS A 52 16.86 6.83 15.44
CA LYS A 52 17.81 7.30 16.48
C LYS A 52 17.14 7.84 17.75
N SER A 53 15.97 8.47 17.65
CA SER A 53 15.21 8.96 18.81
C SER A 53 14.42 7.86 19.51
N SER A 54 14.01 6.83 18.78
CA SER A 54 13.15 5.75 19.30
C SER A 54 13.90 4.58 19.91
N VAL A 55 15.18 4.37 19.59
CA VAL A 55 15.94 3.19 20.08
C VAL A 55 15.96 3.05 21.60
N LYS A 56 16.02 4.16 22.35
CA LYS A 56 16.00 4.17 23.83
C LYS A 56 14.59 4.17 24.43
N GLY A 57 13.56 4.05 23.60
CA GLY A 57 12.18 4.29 23.96
C GLY A 57 11.86 5.79 23.90
N LEU A 58 10.67 6.09 23.42
CA LEU A 58 10.25 7.46 23.16
C LEU A 58 8.80 7.63 23.62
N ASN A 59 8.57 8.67 24.42
CA ASN A 59 7.23 9.14 24.78
C ASN A 59 7.28 10.66 24.88
N SER A 60 7.29 11.30 23.72
CA SER A 60 7.45 12.75 23.59
C SER A 60 6.24 13.38 22.92
N ARG A 61 6.04 14.67 23.16
CA ARG A 61 5.02 15.48 22.48
C ARG A 61 5.67 16.71 21.87
N VAL A 62 5.48 16.88 20.58
CA VAL A 62 5.88 18.07 19.84
C VAL A 62 4.64 18.92 19.58
N PHE A 63 4.69 20.20 19.95
CA PHE A 63 3.60 21.15 19.74
C PHE A 63 3.95 21.98 18.52
N VAL A 64 3.12 21.83 17.49
CA VAL A 64 3.25 22.56 16.24
C VAL A 64 2.19 23.66 16.23
N LYS A 65 2.59 24.86 15.85
CA LYS A 65 1.68 25.99 15.61
C LYS A 65 1.70 26.31 14.12
N GLY A 66 0.55 26.69 13.58
CA GLY A 66 0.44 27.18 12.21
C GLY A 66 -0.74 28.14 12.05
N ILE A 67 -0.84 28.74 10.87
CA ILE A 67 -1.94 29.61 10.49
C ILE A 67 -2.75 28.90 9.43
N VAL A 68 -4.00 28.56 9.74
CA VAL A 68 -4.95 28.07 8.73
C VAL A 68 -5.39 29.26 7.89
N GLU A 69 -5.19 29.15 6.59
CA GLU A 69 -5.55 30.16 5.61
C GLU A 69 -7.00 29.95 5.12
N PRO A 70 -7.65 30.98 4.53
CA PRO A 70 -9.02 30.88 4.02
C PRO A 70 -9.22 29.79 2.96
N ASP A 71 -8.15 29.38 2.26
CA ASP A 71 -8.17 28.32 1.25
C ASP A 71 -8.03 26.89 1.84
N GLY A 72 -7.95 26.76 3.16
CA GLY A 72 -7.80 25.47 3.86
C GLY A 72 -6.37 24.92 3.87
N THR A 73 -5.39 25.68 3.37
CA THR A 73 -3.97 25.38 3.57
C THR A 73 -3.49 25.90 4.91
N MET A 74 -2.26 25.53 5.29
CA MET A 74 -1.64 26.04 6.51
C MET A 74 -0.25 26.59 6.24
N THR A 75 -0.03 27.82 6.69
CA THR A 75 1.24 28.55 6.56
C THR A 75 1.89 28.76 7.92
N ASN A 76 3.10 29.33 7.93
CA ASN A 76 3.84 29.69 9.15
C ASN A 76 3.91 28.56 10.18
N VAL A 77 4.16 27.34 9.69
CA VAL A 77 4.22 26.14 10.52
C VAL A 77 5.55 26.11 11.29
N GLU A 78 5.47 26.19 12.61
CA GLU A 78 6.62 26.28 13.52
C GLU A 78 6.47 25.36 14.74
N ILE A 79 7.60 24.99 15.34
CA ILE A 79 7.61 24.26 16.61
C ILE A 79 7.60 25.27 17.75
N ILE A 80 6.56 25.22 18.59
CA ILE A 80 6.47 26.07 19.79
C ILE A 80 6.98 25.35 21.04
N ARG A 81 6.97 24.01 21.04
CA ARG A 81 7.54 23.19 22.11
C ARG A 81 7.89 21.80 21.61
N GLY A 82 9.13 21.38 21.79
CA GLY A 82 9.57 20.02 21.50
C GLY A 82 11.04 19.84 21.87
N THR A 83 11.36 18.70 22.49
CA THR A 83 12.68 18.45 23.11
C THR A 83 13.64 17.66 22.22
N ASP A 84 13.13 16.95 21.21
CA ASP A 84 13.92 16.12 20.32
C ASP A 84 13.96 16.75 18.92
N PRO A 85 15.14 17.15 18.40
CA PRO A 85 15.26 17.80 17.10
C PRO A 85 14.77 16.97 15.90
N LEU A 86 14.96 15.64 15.94
CA LEU A 86 14.52 14.76 14.86
C LEU A 86 13.00 14.64 14.85
N CYS A 87 12.39 14.53 16.04
CA CYS A 87 10.94 14.55 16.20
C CYS A 87 10.34 15.91 15.79
N ASN A 88 11.04 17.01 16.09
CA ASN A 88 10.64 18.35 15.65
C ASN A 88 10.60 18.46 14.12
N GLN A 89 11.65 17.99 13.44
CA GLN A 89 11.70 17.97 11.98
C GLN A 89 10.57 17.13 11.38
N GLU A 90 10.32 15.96 11.96
CA GLU A 90 9.27 15.06 11.49
C GLU A 90 7.87 15.63 11.73
N ALA A 91 7.62 16.24 12.89
CA ALA A 91 6.37 16.91 13.18
C ALA A 91 6.08 18.03 12.17
N LEU A 92 7.08 18.85 11.83
CA LEU A 92 6.95 19.87 10.78
C LEU A 92 6.63 19.25 9.41
N ARG A 93 7.31 18.16 9.05
CA ARG A 93 7.09 17.47 7.77
C ARG A 93 5.65 16.99 7.64
N VAL A 94 5.18 16.20 8.60
CA VAL A 94 3.84 15.58 8.54
C VAL A 94 2.74 16.62 8.54
N VAL A 95 2.86 17.65 9.35
CA VAL A 95 1.86 18.72 9.45
C VAL A 95 1.75 19.51 8.14
N LYS A 96 2.88 19.77 7.46
CA LYS A 96 2.89 20.46 6.16
C LYS A 96 2.25 19.65 5.02
N LEU A 97 2.11 18.34 5.18
CA LEU A 97 1.43 17.49 4.19
C LEU A 97 -0.10 17.66 4.24
N PHE A 98 -0.66 18.05 5.40
CA PHE A 98 -2.10 18.16 5.58
C PHE A 98 -2.61 19.54 5.11
N ARG A 99 -3.46 19.52 4.08
CA ARG A 99 -4.05 20.70 3.41
C ARG A 99 -5.58 20.63 3.36
N ALA A 100 -6.18 19.84 4.22
CA ALA A 100 -7.62 19.64 4.29
C ALA A 100 -8.18 20.31 5.55
N TRP A 101 -7.87 21.60 5.74
CA TRP A 101 -8.49 22.39 6.81
C TRP A 101 -9.79 23.03 6.30
N LYS A 102 -10.79 23.08 7.17
CA LYS A 102 -11.87 24.05 7.09
C LYS A 102 -11.38 25.33 7.76
N PRO A 103 -11.41 26.49 7.07
CA PRO A 103 -10.96 27.75 7.65
C PRO A 103 -11.89 28.20 8.78
N ALA A 104 -11.41 29.15 9.59
CA ALA A 104 -12.26 29.81 10.58
C ALA A 104 -13.23 30.77 9.89
N LEU A 105 -14.38 31.04 10.51
CA LEU A 105 -15.41 31.92 9.97
C LEU A 105 -15.67 33.11 10.89
N VAL A 106 -15.78 34.30 10.30
CA VAL A 106 -16.26 35.53 10.95
C VAL A 106 -17.30 36.16 10.03
N LYS A 107 -18.53 36.31 10.52
CA LYS A 107 -19.69 36.77 9.73
C LYS A 107 -19.89 35.95 8.45
N GLY A 108 -19.64 34.63 8.53
CA GLY A 108 -19.68 33.72 7.38
C GLY A 108 -18.49 33.78 6.42
N GLU A 109 -17.58 34.75 6.56
CA GLU A 109 -16.39 34.88 5.72
C GLU A 109 -15.21 34.07 6.25
N ALA A 110 -14.49 33.41 5.36
CA ALA A 110 -13.31 32.63 5.71
C ALA A 110 -12.14 33.54 6.12
N VAL A 111 -11.61 33.33 7.32
CA VAL A 111 -10.52 34.14 7.88
C VAL A 111 -9.33 33.30 8.34
N ARG A 112 -8.20 33.96 8.49
CA ARG A 112 -6.95 33.38 8.98
C ARG A 112 -7.05 33.12 10.48
N GLN A 113 -6.72 31.91 10.92
CA GLN A 113 -6.71 31.58 12.35
C GLN A 113 -5.42 30.85 12.73
N SER A 114 -4.83 31.24 13.87
CA SER A 114 -3.74 30.47 14.44
C SER A 114 -4.27 29.23 15.17
N VAL A 115 -3.72 28.07 14.83
CA VAL A 115 -4.03 26.79 15.48
C VAL A 115 -2.75 26.16 16.04
N SER A 116 -2.89 25.37 17.10
CA SER A 116 -1.79 24.59 17.67
C SER A 116 -2.20 23.16 17.90
N TYR A 117 -1.33 22.21 17.55
CA TYR A 117 -1.62 20.79 17.64
C TYR A 117 -0.48 20.00 18.30
N PRO A 118 -0.77 19.12 19.28
CA PRO A 118 0.21 18.22 19.85
C PRO A 118 0.36 16.95 19.00
N ILE A 119 1.58 16.63 18.60
CA ILE A 119 1.94 15.37 17.94
C ILE A 119 2.67 14.49 18.94
N ALA A 120 2.11 13.31 19.19
CA ALA A 120 2.71 12.33 20.08
C ALA A 120 3.66 11.41 19.31
N PHE A 121 4.88 11.29 19.81
CA PHE A 121 5.86 10.31 19.37
C PHE A 121 5.96 9.24 20.44
N LYS A 122 5.54 8.01 20.10
CA LYS A 122 5.54 6.87 21.01
C LYS A 122 6.24 5.68 20.37
N ALA A 123 7.29 5.17 20.99
CA ALA A 123 7.97 3.96 20.59
C ALA A 123 8.52 3.21 21.81
N ALA A 124 8.42 1.88 21.80
CA ALA A 124 9.06 1.05 22.80
C ALA A 124 10.59 1.07 22.62
N ALA A 125 11.34 0.92 23.72
CA ALA A 125 12.78 0.77 23.66
C ALA A 125 13.16 -0.52 22.92
N ARG A 126 14.16 -0.43 22.06
CA ARG A 126 14.70 -1.56 21.31
C ARG A 126 15.94 -2.08 22.03
N SER A 127 15.75 -2.88 23.08
CA SER A 127 16.85 -3.40 23.90
C SER A 127 17.82 -4.31 23.13
N SER A 128 17.38 -4.86 21.99
CA SER A 128 18.18 -5.67 21.07
C SER A 128 19.06 -4.86 20.11
N TYR A 129 18.96 -3.52 20.11
CA TYR A 129 19.76 -2.65 19.26
C TYR A 129 21.14 -2.36 19.89
N ASP A 130 22.20 -2.61 19.12
CA ASP A 130 23.58 -2.24 19.45
C ASP A 130 24.03 -1.06 18.57
N SER A 131 24.29 0.09 19.20
CA SER A 131 24.76 1.30 18.51
C SER A 131 26.18 1.20 17.97
N THR A 132 26.98 0.24 18.44
CA THR A 132 28.37 0.03 17.98
C THR A 132 28.39 -0.64 16.62
N SER A 133 27.56 -1.69 16.47
CA SER A 133 27.42 -2.43 15.21
C SER A 133 26.30 -1.90 14.31
N ASN A 134 25.49 -0.94 14.79
CA ASN A 134 24.27 -0.47 14.15
C ASN A 134 23.36 -1.63 13.72
N SER A 135 23.13 -2.58 14.64
CA SER A 135 22.35 -3.77 14.32
C SER A 135 21.36 -4.13 15.43
N ILE A 136 20.30 -4.83 15.06
CA ILE A 136 19.37 -5.47 16.00
C ILE A 136 19.71 -6.96 16.05
N THR A 137 19.95 -7.47 17.25
CA THR A 137 20.16 -8.92 17.48
C THR A 137 19.00 -9.53 18.26
N GLU A 138 18.28 -10.44 17.63
CA GLU A 138 17.21 -11.21 18.27
C GLU A 138 17.67 -12.64 18.55
N HIS A 139 17.26 -13.19 19.69
CA HIS A 139 17.63 -14.53 20.12
C HIS A 139 16.41 -15.43 20.13
N PHE A 140 16.62 -16.71 19.81
CA PHE A 140 15.59 -17.72 19.72
C PHE A 140 16.02 -19.00 20.45
N ASP A 141 15.06 -19.69 21.05
CA ASP A 141 15.30 -20.99 21.69
C ASP A 141 15.35 -22.14 20.69
N SER A 142 15.48 -23.38 21.19
CA SER A 142 15.52 -24.60 20.37
C SER A 142 14.27 -24.86 19.52
N LYS A 143 13.16 -24.20 19.83
CA LYS A 143 11.88 -24.26 19.11
C LYS A 143 11.68 -23.05 18.20
N TYR A 144 12.71 -22.24 18.00
CA TYR A 144 12.68 -20.99 17.23
C TYR A 144 11.74 -19.93 17.82
N ALA A 145 11.38 -20.05 19.10
CA ALA A 145 10.57 -19.02 19.77
C ALA A 145 11.49 -17.87 20.22
N PRO A 146 11.09 -16.60 20.03
CA PRO A 146 11.84 -15.45 20.52
C PRO A 146 12.08 -15.54 22.04
N THR A 147 13.30 -15.28 22.50
CA THR A 147 13.67 -15.32 23.92
C THR A 147 14.62 -14.19 24.29
N THR A 148 14.42 -13.62 25.47
CA THR A 148 15.37 -12.67 26.09
C THR A 148 16.32 -13.38 27.07
N ASP A 149 16.06 -14.64 27.41
CA ASP A 149 16.94 -15.46 28.25
C ASP A 149 18.06 -16.08 27.42
N LEU A 150 19.25 -15.47 27.50
CA LEU A 150 20.46 -15.89 26.76
C LEU A 150 20.96 -17.30 27.13
N LYS A 151 20.49 -17.88 28.26
CA LYS A 151 20.81 -19.27 28.60
C LYS A 151 20.02 -20.26 27.74
N LYS A 152 18.80 -19.89 27.35
CA LYS A 152 17.92 -20.67 26.45
C LYS A 152 18.18 -20.38 24.97
N ALA A 153 18.90 -19.31 24.66
CA ALA A 153 19.20 -18.93 23.29
C ALA A 153 20.10 -19.97 22.61
N GLU A 154 19.57 -20.59 21.56
CA GLU A 154 20.27 -21.53 20.68
C GLU A 154 20.51 -20.95 19.29
N TYR A 155 19.66 -20.02 18.86
CA TYR A 155 19.80 -19.31 17.60
C TYR A 155 19.77 -17.80 17.82
N ARG A 156 20.34 -17.06 16.88
CA ARG A 156 20.18 -15.61 16.81
C ARG A 156 20.11 -15.12 15.37
N SER A 157 19.39 -14.03 15.16
CA SER A 157 19.44 -13.23 13.95
C SER A 157 20.16 -11.92 14.25
N THR A 158 20.89 -11.38 13.27
CA THR A 158 21.48 -10.04 13.33
C THR A 158 21.05 -9.26 12.10
N LEU A 159 20.30 -8.18 12.31
CA LEU A 159 19.77 -7.27 11.29
C LEU A 159 20.57 -5.96 11.30
N PRO A 160 21.49 -5.74 10.35
CA PRO A 160 22.24 -4.48 10.22
C PRO A 160 21.33 -3.37 9.69
N LEU A 161 21.41 -2.18 10.27
CA LEU A 161 20.55 -1.04 9.98
C LEU A 161 21.33 0.21 9.57
N ASP A 162 20.72 1.04 8.73
CA ASP A 162 21.18 2.39 8.43
C ASP A 162 20.74 3.39 9.52
N GLU A 163 21.12 4.67 9.34
CA GLU A 163 20.78 5.72 10.30
C GLU A 163 19.28 5.99 10.46
N LYS A 164 18.48 5.60 9.46
CA LYS A 164 17.01 5.75 9.44
C LYS A 164 16.31 4.49 9.96
N GLY A 165 17.05 3.43 10.26
CA GLY A 165 16.52 2.17 10.79
C GLY A 165 16.07 1.17 9.72
N TYR A 166 16.53 1.34 8.47
CA TYR A 166 16.28 0.38 7.39
C TYR A 166 17.42 -0.62 7.26
N VAL A 167 17.15 -1.81 6.71
CA VAL A 167 18.19 -2.82 6.47
C VAL A 167 19.31 -2.26 5.58
N ALA A 168 20.56 -2.49 5.98
CA ALA A 168 21.74 -1.93 5.33
C ALA A 168 22.75 -2.97 4.84
N ASN A 169 22.58 -4.23 5.24
CA ASN A 169 23.47 -5.34 4.87
C ASN A 169 22.77 -6.68 5.11
N ASP A 170 23.41 -7.79 4.73
CA ASP A 170 22.88 -9.14 4.89
C ASP A 170 22.42 -9.40 6.33
N VAL A 171 21.21 -9.94 6.46
CA VAL A 171 20.72 -10.45 7.74
C VAL A 171 21.37 -11.79 7.99
N ARG A 172 22.02 -11.93 9.16
CA ARG A 172 22.82 -13.12 9.49
C ARG A 172 22.09 -13.98 10.50
N TYR A 173 22.12 -15.30 10.28
CA TYR A 173 21.57 -16.29 11.20
C TYR A 173 22.70 -17.16 11.72
N GLU A 174 22.76 -17.32 13.03
CA GLU A 174 23.80 -18.09 13.70
C GLU A 174 23.18 -19.05 14.72
N GLN A 175 23.79 -20.22 14.85
CA GLN A 175 23.48 -21.20 15.88
C GLN A 175 24.60 -21.23 16.92
N LYS A 176 24.24 -21.42 18.18
CA LYS A 176 25.17 -21.60 19.28
C LYS A 176 25.78 -22.99 19.22
N GLN A 177 27.10 -23.06 19.09
CA GLN A 177 27.89 -24.30 19.14
C GLN A 177 28.94 -24.16 20.25
N GLY A 178 28.66 -24.77 21.41
CA GLY A 178 29.41 -24.52 22.64
C GLY A 178 29.25 -23.06 23.09
N ASN A 179 30.37 -22.36 23.27
CA ASN A 179 30.40 -20.94 23.65
C ASN A 179 30.54 -19.98 22.46
N LYS A 180 30.41 -20.47 21.22
CA LYS A 180 30.59 -19.66 20.00
C LYS A 180 29.32 -19.67 19.14
N TRP A 181 29.04 -18.54 18.52
CA TRP A 181 28.03 -18.43 17.47
C TRP A 181 28.65 -18.83 16.13
N LYS A 182 27.95 -19.68 15.37
CA LYS A 182 28.39 -20.19 14.08
C LYS A 182 27.33 -19.87 13.02
N PRO A 183 27.71 -19.31 11.85
CA PRO A 183 26.77 -19.00 10.78
C PRO A 183 26.04 -20.25 10.29
N ILE A 184 24.72 -20.14 10.13
CA ILE A 184 23.86 -21.19 9.55
C ILE A 184 23.09 -20.72 8.32
N GLY A 185 23.01 -19.40 8.08
CA GLY A 185 22.33 -18.86 6.92
C GLY A 185 22.40 -17.34 6.87
N THR A 186 21.99 -16.80 5.72
CA THR A 186 21.87 -15.36 5.48
C THR A 186 20.63 -15.06 4.66
N ALA A 187 20.01 -13.92 4.91
CA ALA A 187 19.12 -13.27 3.95
C ALA A 187 19.92 -12.16 3.26
N ALA A 188 20.09 -12.27 1.95
CA ALA A 188 20.95 -11.38 1.18
C ALA A 188 20.30 -10.01 1.07
N PHE A 189 21.04 -8.96 1.41
CA PHE A 189 20.63 -7.59 1.18
C PHE A 189 20.73 -7.26 -0.30
N ALA A 190 19.69 -6.63 -0.81
CA ALA A 190 19.64 -6.12 -2.17
C ALA A 190 19.27 -4.64 -2.15
N LYS A 191 20.01 -3.85 -2.92
CA LYS A 191 19.66 -2.47 -3.26
C LYS A 191 19.64 -2.34 -4.78
N ASN A 192 18.45 -2.21 -5.35
CA ASN A 192 18.25 -2.25 -6.80
C ASN A 192 17.71 -0.92 -7.31
N ASN A 193 18.27 -0.42 -8.41
CA ASN A 193 17.65 0.67 -9.16
C ASN A 193 16.44 0.13 -9.92
N VAL A 194 15.31 0.84 -9.84
CA VAL A 194 14.04 0.41 -10.42
C VAL A 194 13.34 1.57 -11.12
N TRP A 195 12.63 1.24 -12.19
CA TRP A 195 11.60 2.12 -12.76
C TRP A 195 10.30 1.88 -11.98
N PHE A 196 10.03 2.73 -11.01
CA PHE A 196 8.90 2.58 -10.11
C PHE A 196 7.62 3.13 -10.76
N LYS A 197 6.54 2.34 -10.71
CA LYS A 197 5.21 2.70 -11.19
C LYS A 197 4.24 2.78 -10.02
N SER A 198 3.38 3.79 -10.02
CA SER A 198 2.34 3.97 -9.01
C SER A 198 1.25 4.89 -9.52
N ASP A 199 0.03 4.72 -9.01
CA ASP A 199 -1.09 5.62 -9.30
C ASP A 199 -0.92 7.01 -8.68
N TYR A 200 0.10 7.18 -7.83
CA TYR A 200 0.35 8.39 -7.06
C TYR A 200 1.54 9.23 -7.58
N LEU A 201 2.06 8.92 -8.78
CA LEU A 201 3.12 9.72 -9.41
C LEU A 201 2.60 11.04 -10.00
N GLY A 202 1.30 11.14 -10.27
CA GLY A 202 0.68 12.29 -10.92
C GLY A 202 0.28 11.99 -12.37
N GLU A 203 -0.51 12.89 -12.96
CA GLU A 203 -1.00 12.74 -14.33
C GLU A 203 0.16 12.79 -15.33
N GLY A 204 0.13 11.90 -16.32
CA GLY A 204 1.14 11.84 -17.39
C GLY A 204 2.47 11.17 -17.01
N ILE A 205 2.65 10.72 -15.77
CA ILE A 205 3.88 10.05 -15.32
C ILE A 205 3.65 8.54 -15.21
N ASP A 206 4.18 7.78 -16.18
CA ASP A 206 4.11 6.31 -16.17
C ASP A 206 5.03 5.69 -15.11
N SER A 207 6.28 6.17 -15.03
CA SER A 207 7.27 5.68 -14.07
C SER A 207 8.33 6.72 -13.73
N ILE A 208 9.01 6.53 -12.60
CA ILE A 208 10.16 7.33 -12.19
C ILE A 208 11.36 6.45 -11.81
N GLN A 209 12.55 7.02 -11.88
CA GLN A 209 13.75 6.40 -11.31
C GLN A 209 13.67 6.39 -9.78
N ALA A 210 13.89 5.22 -9.19
CA ALA A 210 13.86 4.98 -7.76
C ALA A 210 14.86 3.87 -7.40
N TYR A 211 15.04 3.62 -6.10
CA TYR A 211 15.76 2.43 -5.64
C TYR A 211 14.95 1.68 -4.59
N SER A 212 14.98 0.35 -4.65
CA SER A 212 14.41 -0.52 -3.63
C SER A 212 15.49 -1.07 -2.71
N ILE A 213 15.10 -1.40 -1.47
CA ILE A 213 15.89 -2.19 -0.54
C ILE A 213 15.08 -3.38 -0.05
N SER A 214 15.75 -4.51 0.13
CA SER A 214 15.19 -5.72 0.73
C SER A 214 16.28 -6.60 1.33
N ALA A 215 15.87 -7.55 2.17
CA ALA A 215 16.74 -8.64 2.61
C ALA A 215 15.99 -9.95 2.52
N ARG A 216 16.28 -10.76 1.47
CA ARG A 216 15.54 -12.00 1.17
C ARG A 216 16.43 -13.22 1.24
N ASP A 217 15.88 -14.33 1.73
CA ASP A 217 16.55 -15.62 1.71
C ASP A 217 16.39 -16.33 0.35
N LYS A 218 16.98 -17.53 0.22
CA LYS A 218 16.89 -18.37 -0.99
C LYS A 218 15.46 -18.79 -1.35
N ASN A 219 14.54 -18.77 -0.39
CA ASN A 219 13.12 -19.05 -0.61
C ASN A 219 12.32 -17.80 -0.97
N MET A 220 12.98 -16.65 -1.08
CA MET A 220 12.40 -15.32 -1.27
C MET A 220 11.57 -14.83 -0.08
N ALA A 221 11.71 -15.44 1.11
CA ALA A 221 11.13 -14.87 2.31
C ALA A 221 11.88 -13.59 2.68
N SER A 222 11.15 -12.55 3.07
CA SER A 222 11.71 -11.28 3.51
C SER A 222 12.00 -11.31 5.00
N HIS A 223 13.16 -10.81 5.37
CA HIS A 223 13.66 -10.81 6.75
C HIS A 223 13.91 -9.40 7.29
N ALA A 224 13.40 -8.40 6.57
CA ALA A 224 13.38 -7.00 6.96
C ALA A 224 12.18 -6.31 6.28
N ALA A 225 11.82 -5.11 6.74
CA ALA A 225 10.89 -4.28 5.99
C ALA A 225 11.48 -3.95 4.60
N GLU A 226 10.63 -3.99 3.57
CA GLU A 226 10.99 -3.62 2.21
C GLU A 226 10.53 -2.20 1.93
N ALA A 227 11.34 -1.46 1.18
CA ALA A 227 11.04 -0.08 0.89
C ALA A 227 11.53 0.33 -0.50
N VAL A 228 10.78 1.22 -1.13
CA VAL A 228 11.17 1.91 -2.36
C VAL A 228 11.30 3.39 -2.06
N PHE A 229 12.38 4.00 -2.54
CA PHE A 229 12.69 5.40 -2.31
C PHE A 229 12.93 6.15 -3.61
N GLN A 230 12.54 7.42 -3.60
CA GLN A 230 13.05 8.42 -4.54
C GLN A 230 14.57 8.59 -4.37
N PRO A 231 15.29 9.13 -5.37
CA PRO A 231 16.73 9.39 -5.25
C PRO A 231 17.12 10.30 -4.08
N ASN A 232 16.21 11.18 -3.64
CA ASN A 232 16.39 12.05 -2.47
C ASN A 232 16.16 11.34 -1.12
N GLY A 233 15.81 10.05 -1.13
CA GLY A 233 15.58 9.24 0.06
C GLY A 233 14.17 9.37 0.67
N SER A 234 13.21 10.01 0.00
CA SER A 234 11.79 10.00 0.36
C SER A 234 11.13 8.67 -0.04
N LEU A 235 10.25 8.13 0.82
CA LEU A 235 9.54 6.88 0.54
C LEU A 235 8.54 7.01 -0.62
N LEU A 236 8.39 5.92 -1.35
CA LEU A 236 7.38 5.68 -2.39
C LEU A 236 6.52 4.45 -2.07
N ASP A 237 7.14 3.43 -1.48
CA ASP A 237 6.48 2.18 -1.09
C ASP A 237 7.16 1.62 0.16
N TYR A 238 6.40 0.97 1.04
CA TYR A 238 6.91 0.38 2.27
C TYR A 238 6.05 -0.81 2.71
N ILE A 239 6.68 -1.97 2.90
CA ILE A 239 6.01 -3.21 3.30
C ILE A 239 6.69 -3.77 4.55
N GLU A 240 5.91 -4.02 5.59
CA GLU A 240 6.34 -4.76 6.78
C GLU A 240 5.83 -6.20 6.73
N TYR A 241 6.61 -7.11 7.28
CA TYR A 241 6.31 -8.54 7.35
C TYR A 241 6.26 -9.01 8.80
N ASN A 242 5.35 -9.92 9.09
CA ASN A 242 5.30 -10.69 10.33
C ASN A 242 6.40 -11.78 10.33
N ALA A 243 6.61 -12.41 11.49
CA ALA A 243 7.55 -13.52 11.64
C ALA A 243 7.23 -14.74 10.75
N ASP A 244 5.97 -14.91 10.34
CA ASP A 244 5.55 -15.94 9.37
C ASP A 244 5.74 -15.51 7.90
N ASN A 245 6.40 -14.37 7.68
CA ASN A 245 6.70 -13.77 6.37
C ASN A 245 5.43 -13.36 5.58
N LYS A 246 4.27 -13.21 6.23
CA LYS A 246 3.13 -12.52 5.63
C LYS A 246 3.26 -11.01 5.84
N ALA A 247 2.89 -10.23 4.83
CA ALA A 247 2.81 -8.78 4.98
C ALA A 247 1.83 -8.44 6.11
N SER A 248 2.16 -7.46 6.95
CA SER A 248 1.34 -6.95 8.05
C SER A 248 0.87 -5.51 7.79
N LEU A 249 1.68 -4.74 7.06
CA LEU A 249 1.43 -3.35 6.69
C LEU A 249 2.00 -3.10 5.30
N HIS A 250 1.25 -2.37 4.46
CA HIS A 250 1.73 -1.81 3.21
C HIS A 250 1.34 -0.34 3.14
N LYS A 251 2.29 0.56 2.86
CA LYS A 251 2.05 1.99 2.64
C LYS A 251 2.57 2.39 1.27
N LYS A 252 1.72 3.10 0.51
CA LYS A 252 2.09 3.74 -0.76
C LYS A 252 2.08 5.25 -0.59
N TYR A 253 3.11 5.91 -1.11
CA TYR A 253 3.32 7.34 -0.96
C TYR A 253 3.23 8.05 -2.32
N ASP A 254 2.86 9.33 -2.30
CA ASP A 254 3.06 10.22 -3.43
C ASP A 254 4.48 10.79 -3.47
N LEU A 255 4.78 11.57 -4.52
CA LEU A 255 6.08 12.21 -4.70
C LEU A 255 6.43 13.22 -3.60
N LYS A 256 5.45 13.70 -2.81
CA LYS A 256 5.68 14.60 -1.67
C LYS A 256 5.96 13.82 -0.38
N GLY A 257 5.94 12.49 -0.42
CA GLY A 257 6.13 11.63 0.74
C GLY A 257 4.91 11.54 1.64
N MET A 258 3.71 11.83 1.12
CA MET A 258 2.45 11.62 1.82
C MET A 258 1.88 10.24 1.50
N VAL A 259 1.45 9.51 2.53
CA VAL A 259 0.72 8.26 2.39
C VAL A 259 -0.60 8.52 1.66
N ARG A 260 -0.79 7.83 0.55
CA ARG A 260 -2.03 7.88 -0.26
C ARG A 260 -2.90 6.66 -0.02
N GLU A 261 -2.27 5.55 0.37
CA GLU A 261 -2.90 4.27 0.63
C GLU A 261 -2.12 3.54 1.73
N MET A 262 -2.86 2.98 2.68
CA MET A 262 -2.35 2.13 3.74
C MET A 262 -3.21 0.89 3.81
N THR A 263 -2.57 -0.28 3.75
CA THR A 263 -3.23 -1.57 3.92
C THR A 263 -2.70 -2.24 5.17
N LEU A 264 -3.60 -2.66 6.06
CA LEU A 264 -3.31 -3.49 7.22
C LEU A 264 -3.74 -4.92 6.91
N PHE A 265 -2.88 -5.88 7.24
CA PHE A 265 -3.13 -7.29 6.99
C PHE A 265 -3.16 -8.05 8.32
N SER A 266 -4.16 -8.91 8.46
CA SER A 266 -4.26 -9.91 9.52
C SER A 266 -4.60 -11.26 8.90
N ASP A 267 -4.67 -12.31 9.73
CA ASP A 267 -4.99 -13.66 9.23
C ASP A 267 -6.39 -13.80 8.61
N SER A 268 -7.34 -12.93 8.97
CA SER A 268 -8.74 -13.00 8.51
C SER A 268 -9.25 -11.73 7.85
N LEU A 269 -8.57 -10.61 8.01
CA LEU A 269 -9.05 -9.29 7.59
C LEU A 269 -7.93 -8.48 6.94
N LYS A 270 -8.25 -7.86 5.81
CA LYS A 270 -7.46 -6.81 5.17
C LYS A 270 -8.23 -5.49 5.28
N THR A 271 -7.60 -4.45 5.84
CA THR A 271 -8.20 -3.11 5.91
C THR A 271 -7.42 -2.17 5.01
N GLU A 272 -8.10 -1.59 4.02
CA GLU A 272 -7.54 -0.59 3.10
C GLU A 272 -8.05 0.79 3.47
N ILE A 273 -7.12 1.74 3.62
CA ILE A 273 -7.40 3.13 3.94
C ILE A 273 -6.74 4.00 2.88
N LYS A 274 -7.52 4.86 2.24
CA LYS A 274 -7.03 5.80 1.22
C LYS A 274 -7.25 7.24 1.65
N TRP A 275 -6.40 8.14 1.16
CA TRP A 275 -6.52 9.58 1.37
C TRP A 275 -6.63 10.33 0.04
N TYR A 276 -7.14 11.56 0.07
CA TYR A 276 -7.04 12.56 -1.00
C TYR A 276 -5.71 13.32 -0.91
N ASP A 277 -5.27 13.90 -2.01
CA ASP A 277 -3.97 14.57 -2.19
C ASP A 277 -3.79 15.82 -1.28
N ASN A 278 -4.88 16.26 -0.64
CA ASN A 278 -4.89 17.28 0.41
C ASN A 278 -4.78 16.69 1.84
N GLY A 279 -4.66 15.37 2.00
CA GLY A 279 -4.59 14.67 3.28
C GLY A 279 -5.94 14.33 3.93
N GLN A 280 -7.07 14.70 3.32
CA GLN A 280 -8.39 14.27 3.78
C GLN A 280 -8.53 12.75 3.60
N ILE A 281 -9.03 12.03 4.60
CA ILE A 281 -9.34 10.60 4.44
C ILE A 281 -10.40 10.43 3.35
N LYS A 282 -10.20 9.46 2.46
CA LYS A 282 -11.06 9.20 1.30
C LYS A 282 -11.98 8.02 1.57
N THR A 283 -11.43 6.86 1.87
CA THR A 283 -12.20 5.63 2.04
C THR A 283 -11.57 4.70 3.05
N VAL A 284 -12.42 3.91 3.73
CA VAL A 284 -12.04 2.73 4.50
C VAL A 284 -12.83 1.54 3.95
N LYS A 285 -12.11 0.53 3.45
CA LYS A 285 -12.67 -0.75 3.00
C LYS A 285 -12.08 -1.89 3.83
N GLU A 286 -12.89 -2.90 4.07
CA GLU A 286 -12.46 -4.12 4.71
C GLU A 286 -12.70 -5.31 3.79
N THR A 287 -11.81 -6.29 3.81
CA THR A 287 -11.93 -7.50 3.01
C THR A 287 -11.71 -8.70 3.90
N LEU A 288 -12.73 -9.55 4.01
CA LEU A 288 -12.61 -10.83 4.71
C LEU A 288 -11.82 -11.80 3.84
N LEU A 289 -10.71 -12.29 4.39
CA LEU A 289 -9.84 -13.25 3.75
C LEU A 289 -10.37 -14.66 4.06
N ALA A 290 -11.26 -15.17 3.21
CA ALA A 290 -11.78 -16.53 3.36
C ALA A 290 -10.66 -17.54 3.09
N LYS A 291 -10.55 -18.59 3.92
CA LYS A 291 -9.43 -19.55 3.82
C LYS A 291 -9.42 -20.34 2.50
N GLN A 292 -10.53 -20.51 1.78
CA GLN A 292 -10.62 -21.34 0.56
C GLN A 292 -11.81 -21.03 -0.39
N THR A 293 -12.38 -19.82 -0.43
CA THR A 293 -13.46 -19.50 -1.41
C THR A 293 -13.08 -18.34 -2.30
N ASP A 294 -13.33 -18.48 -3.61
CA ASP A 294 -12.97 -17.54 -4.69
C ASP A 294 -13.59 -16.12 -4.58
N ASN A 295 -14.38 -15.83 -3.54
CA ASN A 295 -15.02 -14.54 -3.37
C ASN A 295 -14.49 -13.84 -2.11
N GLU A 296 -13.58 -12.90 -2.32
CA GLU A 296 -13.27 -11.86 -1.35
C GLU A 296 -14.56 -11.09 -1.01
N GLN A 297 -14.99 -11.15 0.25
CA GLN A 297 -16.14 -10.35 0.71
C GLN A 297 -15.62 -8.98 1.11
N VAL A 298 -15.92 -7.98 0.28
CA VAL A 298 -15.55 -6.58 0.52
C VAL A 298 -16.67 -5.86 1.24
N ALA A 299 -16.34 -5.24 2.37
CA ALA A 299 -17.20 -4.35 3.13
C ALA A 299 -16.78 -2.88 2.92
N TYR A 300 -17.73 -2.06 2.47
CA TYR A 300 -17.57 -0.62 2.23
C TYR A 300 -17.91 0.17 3.50
N ILE A 301 -16.92 0.39 4.37
CA ILE A 301 -17.18 0.86 5.75
C ILE A 301 -17.43 2.37 5.80
N ASN A 302 -16.51 3.18 5.27
CA ASN A 302 -16.65 4.64 5.30
C ASN A 302 -16.09 5.29 4.04
N ALA A 303 -16.71 6.40 3.64
CA ALA A 303 -16.27 7.23 2.53
C ALA A 303 -16.53 8.72 2.82
N TRP A 304 -15.64 9.57 2.32
CA TRP A 304 -15.74 11.02 2.41
C TRP A 304 -15.42 11.63 1.06
N GLU A 305 -15.95 12.82 0.82
CA GLU A 305 -15.51 13.71 -0.25
C GLU A 305 -14.23 14.46 0.14
N LYS A 306 -13.61 15.12 -0.85
CA LYS A 306 -12.34 15.85 -0.67
C LYS A 306 -12.42 17.00 0.34
N ASP A 307 -13.62 17.54 0.57
CA ASP A 307 -13.93 18.61 1.54
C ASP A 307 -14.28 18.08 2.94
N GLY A 308 -14.22 16.75 3.15
CA GLY A 308 -14.53 16.08 4.41
C GLY A 308 -16.00 15.76 4.64
N THR A 309 -16.89 16.00 3.67
CA THR A 309 -18.29 15.56 3.74
C THR A 309 -18.34 14.03 3.73
N GLN A 310 -18.86 13.41 4.79
CA GLN A 310 -18.98 11.96 4.88
C GLN A 310 -20.17 11.47 4.06
N THR A 311 -19.94 10.58 3.10
CA THR A 311 -20.99 10.03 2.21
C THR A 311 -21.37 8.60 2.55
N VAL A 312 -20.47 7.85 3.19
CA VAL A 312 -20.76 6.54 3.79
C VAL A 312 -20.27 6.54 5.23
N LYS A 313 -21.15 6.14 6.13
CA LYS A 313 -20.88 6.03 7.56
C LYS A 313 -21.27 4.64 8.04
N ASP A 314 -20.32 3.94 8.65
CA ASP A 314 -20.54 2.65 9.30
C ASP A 314 -21.26 1.61 8.40
N GLY A 315 -20.95 1.64 7.09
CA GLY A 315 -21.52 0.74 6.11
C GLY A 315 -22.76 1.24 5.37
N ASP A 316 -23.28 2.43 5.71
CA ASP A 316 -24.49 2.96 5.09
C ASP A 316 -24.23 4.30 4.39
N GLY A 317 -24.72 4.44 3.16
CA GLY A 317 -24.70 5.71 2.44
C GLY A 317 -24.48 5.58 0.94
N TYR A 318 -23.88 6.61 0.34
CA TYR A 318 -23.59 6.67 -1.09
C TYR A 318 -22.08 6.61 -1.35
N TRP A 319 -21.64 5.53 -1.97
CA TRP A 319 -20.24 5.31 -2.30
C TRP A 319 -19.92 5.88 -3.67
N LYS A 320 -18.74 6.49 -3.79
CA LYS A 320 -18.16 6.91 -5.06
C LYS A 320 -16.65 6.78 -5.00
N THR A 321 -16.06 6.07 -5.96
CA THR A 321 -14.61 6.02 -6.10
C THR A 321 -14.22 6.00 -7.57
N THR A 322 -13.02 6.50 -7.85
CA THR A 322 -12.40 6.46 -9.17
C THR A 322 -11.11 5.67 -9.04
N GLU A 323 -10.99 4.63 -9.85
CA GLU A 323 -9.84 3.71 -9.87
C GLU A 323 -9.46 3.41 -11.32
N LYS A 324 -8.21 2.98 -11.56
CA LYS A 324 -7.82 2.50 -12.89
C LYS A 324 -8.37 1.09 -13.12
N THR A 325 -8.94 0.87 -14.28
CA THR A 325 -9.30 -0.46 -14.79
C THR A 325 -8.05 -1.25 -15.17
N TYR A 326 -8.22 -2.54 -15.45
CA TYR A 326 -7.14 -3.44 -15.85
C TYR A 326 -6.41 -2.99 -17.14
N ASP A 327 -7.07 -2.22 -18.00
CA ASP A 327 -6.53 -1.62 -19.22
C ASP A 327 -6.05 -0.16 -19.03
N GLY A 328 -5.99 0.32 -17.78
CA GLY A 328 -5.43 1.61 -17.41
C GLY A 328 -6.39 2.81 -17.53
N ARG A 329 -7.63 2.63 -17.99
CA ARG A 329 -8.63 3.70 -18.04
C ARG A 329 -9.12 4.07 -16.64
N LEU A 330 -9.44 5.34 -16.40
CA LEU A 330 -10.07 5.74 -15.14
C LEU A 330 -11.57 5.45 -15.20
N LEU A 331 -12.05 4.70 -14.21
CA LEU A 331 -13.44 4.32 -14.03
C LEU A 331 -13.93 4.82 -12.68
N THR A 332 -14.98 5.62 -12.72
CA THR A 332 -15.71 6.06 -11.52
C THR A 332 -16.87 5.11 -11.29
N GLU A 333 -16.82 4.32 -10.23
CA GLU A 333 -17.94 3.52 -9.74
C GLU A 333 -18.67 4.25 -8.61
N GLN A 334 -19.99 4.11 -8.58
CA GLN A 334 -20.82 4.69 -7.53
C GLN A 334 -22.12 3.94 -7.35
N GLY A 335 -22.69 4.02 -6.14
CA GLY A 335 -23.97 3.43 -5.81
C GLY A 335 -24.25 3.43 -4.30
N ARG A 336 -25.42 2.91 -3.93
CA ARG A 336 -25.82 2.83 -2.52
C ARG A 336 -25.11 1.66 -1.84
N VAL A 337 -24.70 1.88 -0.60
CA VAL A 337 -24.20 0.84 0.30
C VAL A 337 -25.18 0.72 1.47
N ILE A 338 -25.51 -0.52 1.83
CA ILE A 338 -26.26 -0.85 3.04
C ILE A 338 -25.50 -1.93 3.81
N SER A 339 -25.26 -1.72 5.11
CA SER A 339 -24.51 -2.66 5.97
C SER A 339 -23.17 -3.10 5.37
N GLY A 340 -22.48 -2.19 4.69
CA GLY A 340 -21.19 -2.43 4.05
C GLY A 340 -21.26 -3.17 2.72
N ALA A 341 -22.44 -3.50 2.20
CA ALA A 341 -22.62 -4.21 0.95
C ALA A 341 -23.21 -3.33 -0.16
N LYS A 342 -22.83 -3.57 -1.43
CA LYS A 342 -23.45 -2.90 -2.59
C LYS A 342 -24.95 -3.19 -2.59
N ASN A 343 -25.78 -2.16 -2.75
CA ASN A 343 -27.24 -2.29 -2.83
C ASN A 343 -27.82 -1.40 -3.93
N ASP A 344 -28.98 -1.78 -4.44
CA ASP A 344 -29.70 -1.10 -5.50
C ASP A 344 -28.84 -0.94 -6.77
N LYS A 345 -29.07 0.14 -7.52
CA LYS A 345 -28.34 0.43 -8.76
C LYS A 345 -26.95 0.99 -8.46
N TRP A 346 -25.96 0.35 -9.07
CA TRP A 346 -24.58 0.77 -9.19
C TRP A 346 -24.24 1.09 -10.64
N THR A 347 -23.41 2.10 -10.85
CA THR A 347 -22.98 2.52 -12.19
C THR A 347 -21.47 2.70 -12.23
N GLY A 348 -20.85 2.29 -13.33
CA GLY A 348 -19.47 2.65 -13.65
C GLY A 348 -19.44 3.58 -14.85
N LYS A 349 -18.71 4.70 -14.76
CA LYS A 349 -18.50 5.64 -15.86
C LYS A 349 -17.01 5.88 -16.10
N LEU A 350 -16.61 5.92 -17.36
CA LEU A 350 -15.25 6.29 -17.75
C LEU A 350 -15.00 7.79 -17.52
N ALA A 351 -13.75 8.22 -17.63
CA ALA A 351 -13.34 9.61 -17.41
C ALA A 351 -14.07 10.63 -18.32
N ASP A 352 -14.43 10.23 -19.53
CA ASP A 352 -15.21 11.02 -20.50
C ASP A 352 -16.72 11.01 -20.20
N SER A 353 -17.14 10.48 -19.05
CA SER A 353 -18.52 10.26 -18.62
C SER A 353 -19.29 9.17 -19.39
N THR A 354 -18.65 8.44 -20.30
CA THR A 354 -19.25 7.30 -20.98
C THR A 354 -19.67 6.25 -19.94
N LEU A 355 -20.94 5.85 -19.99
CA LEU A 355 -21.47 4.78 -19.14
C LEU A 355 -20.84 3.45 -19.54
N PHE A 356 -20.14 2.81 -18.61
CA PHE A 356 -19.41 1.56 -18.85
C PHE A 356 -20.23 0.35 -18.41
N TYR A 357 -20.94 0.45 -17.28
CA TYR A 357 -21.89 -0.57 -16.84
C TYR A 357 -22.96 -0.01 -15.90
N GLU A 358 -24.03 -0.77 -15.78
CA GLU A 358 -25.07 -0.65 -14.76
C GLU A 358 -25.31 -2.02 -14.12
N GLU A 359 -25.31 -2.07 -12.80
CA GLU A 359 -25.48 -3.31 -12.03
C GLU A 359 -26.52 -3.08 -10.94
N THR A 360 -27.40 -4.05 -10.72
CA THR A 360 -28.36 -4.04 -9.61
C THR A 360 -27.95 -5.07 -8.58
N TYR A 361 -27.78 -4.63 -7.34
CA TYR A 361 -27.36 -5.46 -6.22
C TYR A 361 -28.44 -5.54 -5.14
N GLU A 362 -28.45 -6.66 -4.43
CA GLU A 362 -29.17 -6.83 -3.16
C GLU A 362 -28.18 -7.35 -2.13
N LEU A 363 -27.85 -6.52 -1.13
CA LEU A 363 -26.90 -6.83 -0.05
C LEU A 363 -25.61 -7.53 -0.54
N GLY A 364 -25.00 -6.97 -1.59
CA GLY A 364 -23.73 -7.43 -2.16
C GLY A 364 -23.87 -8.53 -3.21
N VAL A 365 -25.06 -9.12 -3.37
CA VAL A 365 -25.34 -10.12 -4.40
C VAL A 365 -25.78 -9.41 -5.68
N LEU A 366 -25.04 -9.63 -6.78
CA LEU A 366 -25.40 -9.11 -8.09
C LEU A 366 -26.64 -9.85 -8.60
N GLN A 367 -27.72 -9.10 -8.87
CA GLN A 367 -28.96 -9.63 -9.43
C GLN A 367 -28.93 -9.58 -10.97
N LYS A 368 -28.53 -8.44 -11.54
CA LYS A 368 -28.42 -8.22 -12.98
C LYS A 368 -27.37 -7.17 -13.27
N GLY A 369 -26.54 -7.40 -14.28
CA GLY A 369 -25.58 -6.43 -14.81
C GLY A 369 -25.76 -6.23 -16.32
N ILE A 370 -25.46 -5.01 -16.77
CA ILE A 370 -25.44 -4.61 -18.16
C ILE A 370 -24.15 -3.83 -18.38
N SER A 371 -23.31 -4.24 -19.33
CA SER A 371 -22.14 -3.47 -19.75
C SER A 371 -22.31 -2.91 -21.15
N TYR A 372 -21.67 -1.75 -21.38
CA TYR A 372 -21.71 -1.01 -22.63
C TYR A 372 -20.29 -0.93 -23.17
N GLN A 373 -19.95 -1.84 -24.08
CA GLN A 373 -18.58 -2.00 -24.55
C GLN A 373 -18.56 -2.30 -26.05
N ASP A 374 -17.71 -1.61 -26.81
CA ASP A 374 -17.59 -1.71 -28.28
C ASP A 374 -18.94 -1.51 -29.01
N GLY A 375 -19.76 -0.57 -28.53
CA GLY A 375 -21.09 -0.29 -29.09
C GLY A 375 -22.13 -1.37 -28.83
N GLN A 376 -21.81 -2.40 -28.06
CA GLN A 376 -22.73 -3.49 -27.71
C GLN A 376 -23.16 -3.41 -26.25
N GLN A 377 -24.41 -3.81 -26.01
CA GLN A 377 -24.98 -4.03 -24.69
C GLN A 377 -24.89 -5.52 -24.35
N ILE A 378 -24.26 -5.87 -23.23
CA ILE A 378 -24.09 -7.25 -22.80
C ILE A 378 -24.67 -7.43 -21.41
N GLU A 379 -25.66 -8.32 -21.28
CA GLU A 379 -26.24 -8.68 -19.99
C GLU A 379 -25.46 -9.82 -19.32
N TYR A 380 -25.34 -9.78 -18.00
CA TYR A 380 -24.66 -10.81 -17.20
C TYR A 380 -25.23 -10.89 -15.78
N THR A 381 -25.06 -12.04 -15.14
CA THR A 381 -25.45 -12.29 -13.74
C THR A 381 -24.25 -12.44 -12.80
N LYS A 382 -23.03 -12.50 -13.35
CA LYS A 382 -21.77 -12.49 -12.62
C LYS A 382 -20.85 -11.43 -13.21
N ALA A 383 -20.42 -10.47 -12.39
CA ALA A 383 -19.54 -9.39 -12.86
C ALA A 383 -18.14 -9.89 -13.21
N GLN A 384 -17.67 -10.95 -12.55
CA GLN A 384 -16.36 -11.54 -12.81
C GLN A 384 -16.46 -13.06 -12.77
N ILE A 385 -15.81 -13.72 -13.72
CA ILE A 385 -15.63 -15.17 -13.81
C ILE A 385 -14.14 -15.41 -14.04
N SER A 386 -13.51 -16.17 -13.16
CA SER A 386 -12.10 -16.55 -13.29
C SER A 386 -11.91 -17.50 -14.49
N PRO A 387 -10.74 -17.46 -15.17
CA PRO A 387 -10.44 -18.42 -16.21
C PRO A 387 -10.45 -19.84 -15.64
N GLN A 388 -10.96 -20.80 -16.41
CA GLN A 388 -11.12 -22.18 -15.98
C GLN A 388 -10.44 -23.15 -16.95
N PHE A 389 -9.73 -24.13 -16.43
CA PHE A 389 -9.26 -25.24 -17.27
C PHE A 389 -10.47 -26.05 -17.74
N LYS A 390 -10.50 -26.43 -19.02
CA LYS A 390 -11.60 -27.22 -19.59
C LYS A 390 -11.70 -28.56 -18.85
N GLY A 391 -12.88 -28.84 -18.30
CA GLY A 391 -13.10 -30.00 -17.41
C GLY A 391 -12.81 -29.74 -15.92
N GLY A 392 -12.48 -28.50 -15.56
CA GLY A 392 -12.32 -28.05 -14.18
C GLY A 392 -10.98 -28.42 -13.55
N ILE A 393 -10.85 -28.08 -12.27
CA ILE A 393 -9.60 -28.20 -11.51
C ILE A 393 -9.09 -29.65 -11.38
N ASN A 394 -10.01 -30.63 -11.36
CA ASN A 394 -9.62 -32.04 -11.29
C ASN A 394 -8.99 -32.53 -12.59
N GLU A 395 -9.52 -32.14 -13.75
CA GLU A 395 -8.88 -32.44 -15.05
C GLU A 395 -7.55 -31.71 -15.18
N PHE A 396 -7.45 -30.48 -14.67
CA PHE A 396 -6.19 -29.75 -14.64
C PHE A 396 -5.09 -30.55 -13.92
N TYR A 397 -5.33 -31.00 -12.69
CA TYR A 397 -4.33 -31.79 -11.95
C TYR A 397 -4.06 -33.15 -12.60
N ARG A 398 -5.07 -33.78 -13.19
CA ARG A 398 -4.89 -35.03 -13.93
C ARG A 398 -4.04 -34.83 -15.18
N PHE A 399 -4.24 -33.73 -15.90
CA PHE A 399 -3.42 -33.36 -17.05
C PHE A 399 -1.97 -33.16 -16.63
N LEU A 400 -1.71 -32.42 -15.55
CA LEU A 400 -0.36 -32.24 -15.01
C LEU A 400 0.27 -33.60 -14.66
N GLY A 401 -0.42 -34.44 -13.88
CA GLY A 401 0.10 -35.75 -13.47
C GLY A 401 0.41 -36.70 -14.63
N ARG A 402 -0.34 -36.62 -15.74
CA ARG A 402 -0.10 -37.44 -16.95
C ARG A 402 1.02 -36.91 -17.83
N ASN A 403 1.30 -35.61 -17.77
CA ASN A 403 2.21 -34.95 -18.71
C ASN A 403 3.55 -34.56 -18.10
N ILE A 404 3.67 -34.47 -16.77
CA ILE A 404 4.93 -34.18 -16.09
C ILE A 404 5.87 -35.38 -16.20
N VAL A 405 7.08 -35.12 -16.67
CA VAL A 405 8.19 -36.04 -16.78
C VAL A 405 9.31 -35.52 -15.89
N TYR A 406 9.69 -36.30 -14.87
CA TYR A 406 10.74 -35.87 -13.95
C TYR A 406 12.10 -35.80 -14.67
N PRO A 407 12.79 -34.66 -14.67
CA PRO A 407 14.09 -34.51 -15.32
C PRO A 407 15.13 -35.50 -14.77
N THR A 408 15.87 -36.19 -15.65
CA THR A 408 16.80 -37.25 -15.26
C THR A 408 17.91 -36.76 -14.32
N ASP A 409 18.43 -35.55 -14.54
CA ASP A 409 19.48 -34.98 -13.68
C ASP A 409 18.97 -34.63 -12.29
N ALA A 410 17.74 -34.10 -12.19
CA ALA A 410 17.08 -33.88 -10.90
C ALA A 410 16.84 -35.22 -10.19
N ALA A 411 16.36 -36.25 -10.90
CA ALA A 411 16.10 -37.57 -10.34
C ALA A 411 17.38 -38.22 -9.80
N ARG A 412 18.47 -38.23 -10.59
CA ARG A 412 19.77 -38.78 -10.17
C ARG A 412 20.34 -38.11 -8.92
N ARG A 413 20.02 -36.82 -8.74
CA ARG A 413 20.52 -36.01 -7.62
C ARG A 413 19.52 -35.92 -6.45
N GLY A 414 18.37 -36.60 -6.54
CA GLY A 414 17.33 -36.54 -5.52
C GLY A 414 16.75 -35.12 -5.30
N VAL A 415 16.75 -34.28 -6.34
CA VAL A 415 16.35 -32.87 -6.23
C VAL A 415 14.84 -32.74 -6.33
N ALA A 416 14.15 -32.66 -5.19
CA ALA A 416 12.75 -32.25 -5.11
C ALA A 416 12.62 -30.72 -5.05
N GLY A 417 11.47 -30.19 -5.46
CA GLY A 417 11.24 -28.76 -5.42
C GLY A 417 9.85 -28.32 -5.88
N ARG A 418 9.53 -27.06 -5.63
CA ARG A 418 8.29 -26.41 -6.08
C ARG A 418 8.64 -25.31 -7.06
N VAL A 419 8.19 -25.46 -8.30
CA VAL A 419 8.29 -24.42 -9.32
C VAL A 419 7.01 -23.59 -9.25
N GLN A 420 7.14 -22.28 -9.04
CA GLN A 420 6.00 -21.37 -9.22
C GLN A 420 6.13 -20.68 -10.56
N LEU A 421 5.07 -20.76 -11.35
CA LEU A 421 5.04 -20.15 -12.66
C LEU A 421 3.74 -19.37 -12.85
N SER A 422 3.83 -18.32 -13.66
CA SER A 422 2.71 -17.53 -14.10
C SER A 422 2.59 -17.60 -15.62
N PHE A 423 1.36 -17.49 -16.11
CA PHE A 423 1.05 -17.32 -17.53
C PHE A 423 -0.24 -16.52 -17.66
N VAL A 424 -0.50 -15.98 -18.84
CA VAL A 424 -1.74 -15.26 -19.13
C VAL A 424 -2.67 -16.17 -19.93
N VAL A 425 -3.89 -16.34 -19.45
CA VAL A 425 -5.00 -16.87 -20.24
C VAL A 425 -5.52 -15.71 -21.08
N CYS A 426 -5.30 -15.80 -22.39
CA CYS A 426 -5.72 -14.84 -23.39
C CYS A 426 -7.26 -14.95 -23.62
N GLU A 427 -7.87 -13.98 -24.30
CA GLU A 427 -9.34 -13.85 -24.45
C GLU A 427 -10.01 -15.00 -25.24
N ASP A 428 -9.23 -15.74 -26.02
CA ASP A 428 -9.62 -16.92 -26.77
C ASP A 428 -9.34 -18.24 -26.02
N GLY A 429 -8.84 -18.17 -24.78
CA GLY A 429 -8.41 -19.33 -24.00
C GLY A 429 -7.03 -19.89 -24.39
N SER A 430 -6.30 -19.22 -25.28
CA SER A 430 -4.88 -19.51 -25.51
C SER A 430 -4.03 -19.03 -24.34
N LEU A 431 -2.80 -19.54 -24.25
CA LEU A 431 -1.87 -19.23 -23.16
C LEU A 431 -0.67 -18.45 -23.72
N CYS A 432 -0.35 -17.35 -23.05
CA CYS A 432 0.62 -16.35 -23.46
C CYS A 432 1.46 -15.87 -22.23
N GLU A 433 2.59 -15.18 -22.44
CA GLU A 433 3.40 -14.57 -21.36
C GLU A 433 3.81 -15.50 -20.18
N TYR A 434 4.42 -16.64 -20.50
CA TYR A 434 4.91 -17.58 -19.49
C TYR A 434 6.12 -17.02 -18.73
N LYS A 435 6.09 -17.10 -17.41
CA LYS A 435 7.20 -16.68 -16.54
C LYS A 435 7.38 -17.63 -15.38
N VAL A 436 8.62 -18.01 -15.10
CA VAL A 436 8.97 -18.72 -13.86
C VAL A 436 9.14 -17.65 -12.78
N GLU A 437 8.23 -17.64 -11.81
CA GLU A 437 8.26 -16.70 -10.69
C GLU A 437 9.19 -17.22 -9.57
N LYS A 438 9.19 -18.54 -9.34
CA LYS A 438 10.11 -19.22 -8.42
C LYS A 438 10.68 -20.47 -9.06
N SER A 439 11.98 -20.46 -9.26
CA SER A 439 12.78 -21.55 -9.81
C SER A 439 13.05 -22.62 -8.75
N ALA A 440 12.94 -23.89 -9.15
CA ALA A 440 13.51 -25.03 -8.41
C ALA A 440 14.83 -25.52 -9.03
N GLY A 441 15.13 -25.11 -10.28
CA GLY A 441 16.36 -25.45 -10.99
C GLY A 441 16.41 -26.90 -11.46
N PHE A 442 17.61 -27.35 -11.86
CA PHE A 442 17.90 -28.75 -12.22
C PHE A 442 17.00 -29.35 -13.33
N GLY A 443 16.48 -28.53 -14.25
CA GLY A 443 15.59 -28.96 -15.32
C GLY A 443 14.10 -28.96 -14.96
N LEU A 444 13.75 -28.72 -13.68
CA LEU A 444 12.36 -28.74 -13.20
C LEU A 444 11.55 -27.56 -13.76
N ASP A 445 12.20 -26.41 -13.94
CA ASP A 445 11.58 -25.19 -14.45
C ASP A 445 11.20 -25.35 -15.93
N GLU A 446 12.13 -25.90 -16.72
CA GLU A 446 11.94 -26.18 -18.13
C GLU A 446 10.82 -27.19 -18.35
N GLU A 447 10.76 -28.22 -17.50
CA GLU A 447 9.71 -29.21 -17.54
C GLU A 447 8.34 -28.62 -17.16
N ALA A 448 8.29 -27.83 -16.08
CA ALA A 448 7.08 -27.13 -15.68
C ALA A 448 6.55 -26.23 -16.81
N LEU A 449 7.44 -25.46 -17.45
CA LEU A 449 7.12 -24.64 -18.61
C LEU A 449 6.63 -25.47 -19.80
N ARG A 450 7.27 -26.62 -20.10
CA ARG A 450 6.88 -27.51 -21.19
C ARG A 450 5.46 -28.02 -21.01
N VAL A 451 5.12 -28.49 -19.81
CA VAL A 451 3.79 -29.02 -19.50
C VAL A 451 2.74 -27.91 -19.57
N VAL A 452 3.05 -26.73 -19.05
CA VAL A 452 2.11 -25.60 -19.08
C VAL A 452 1.82 -25.14 -20.50
N LYS A 453 2.85 -25.08 -21.36
CA LYS A 453 2.68 -24.78 -22.78
C LYS A 453 1.82 -25.82 -23.51
N LYS A 454 1.84 -27.09 -23.09
CA LYS A 454 0.94 -28.13 -23.64
C LYS A 454 -0.53 -27.91 -23.31
N MET A 455 -0.85 -27.07 -22.32
CA MET A 455 -2.24 -26.73 -21.97
C MET A 455 -2.85 -25.66 -22.88
N ASN A 456 -2.09 -25.14 -23.86
CA ASN A 456 -2.57 -24.09 -24.74
C ASN A 456 -3.89 -24.48 -25.43
N GLY A 457 -4.90 -23.60 -25.36
CA GLY A 457 -6.25 -23.86 -25.90
C GLY A 457 -7.14 -24.78 -25.05
N SER A 458 -6.65 -25.25 -23.90
CA SER A 458 -7.42 -26.04 -22.92
C SER A 458 -8.03 -25.19 -21.81
N TRP A 459 -8.15 -23.89 -22.01
CA TRP A 459 -8.72 -22.96 -21.04
C TRP A 459 -9.96 -22.25 -21.58
N GLU A 460 -10.87 -21.93 -20.68
CA GLU A 460 -11.90 -20.93 -20.84
C GLU A 460 -11.35 -19.59 -20.32
N PRO A 461 -11.54 -18.49 -21.06
CA PRO A 461 -11.02 -17.19 -20.66
C PRO A 461 -11.70 -16.69 -19.39
N GLY A 462 -11.05 -15.76 -18.69
CA GLY A 462 -11.73 -14.99 -17.66
C GLY A 462 -12.76 -14.06 -18.30
N ILE A 463 -13.90 -13.85 -17.65
CA ILE A 463 -14.95 -12.96 -18.14
C ILE A 463 -15.12 -11.82 -17.13
N LEU A 464 -15.08 -10.58 -17.60
CA LEU A 464 -15.40 -9.39 -16.84
C LEU A 464 -16.58 -8.67 -17.49
N ARG A 465 -17.70 -8.59 -16.77
CA ARG A 465 -18.94 -7.92 -17.19
C ARG A 465 -19.41 -8.37 -18.57
N GLY A 466 -19.37 -9.68 -18.80
CA GLY A 466 -19.81 -10.32 -20.04
C GLY A 466 -18.78 -10.36 -21.18
N LYS A 467 -17.60 -9.72 -21.03
CA LYS A 467 -16.53 -9.80 -22.04
C LYS A 467 -15.36 -10.67 -21.58
N PRO A 468 -14.80 -11.53 -22.46
CA PRO A 468 -13.53 -12.17 -22.21
C PRO A 468 -12.44 -11.14 -21.96
N VAL A 469 -11.58 -11.38 -20.98
CA VAL A 469 -10.44 -10.54 -20.65
C VAL A 469 -9.20 -11.41 -20.42
N ARG A 470 -8.03 -10.82 -20.68
CA ARG A 470 -6.74 -11.46 -20.39
C ARG A 470 -6.53 -11.54 -18.88
N VAL A 471 -6.30 -12.74 -18.36
CA VAL A 471 -6.10 -12.97 -16.92
C VAL A 471 -4.77 -13.66 -16.67
N ARG A 472 -3.92 -13.08 -15.81
CA ARG A 472 -2.72 -13.75 -15.31
C ARG A 472 -3.10 -14.83 -14.30
N TYR A 473 -2.67 -16.05 -14.54
CA TYR A 473 -2.89 -17.22 -13.71
C TYR A 473 -1.56 -17.72 -13.14
N ASN A 474 -1.52 -18.00 -11.84
CA ASN A 474 -0.34 -18.51 -11.14
C ASN A 474 -0.58 -19.96 -10.75
N VAL A 475 0.34 -20.86 -11.11
CA VAL A 475 0.28 -22.27 -10.69
C VAL A 475 1.59 -22.68 -10.00
N PRO A 476 1.49 -23.30 -8.81
CA PRO A 476 2.59 -24.05 -8.25
C PRO A 476 2.62 -25.50 -8.78
N ILE A 477 3.73 -25.92 -9.38
CA ILE A 477 3.99 -27.32 -9.74
C ILE A 477 4.99 -27.91 -8.74
N ASN A 478 4.57 -28.95 -8.03
CA ASN A 478 5.40 -29.65 -7.05
C ASN A 478 6.04 -30.88 -7.71
N PHE A 479 7.37 -30.97 -7.61
CA PHE A 479 8.14 -32.13 -8.00
C PHE A 479 8.63 -32.86 -6.76
N GLN A 480 8.21 -34.11 -6.60
CA GLN A 480 8.67 -35.00 -5.53
C GLN A 480 9.42 -36.17 -6.15
N VAL A 481 10.59 -36.49 -5.59
CA VAL A 481 11.32 -37.70 -5.94
C VAL A 481 10.47 -38.89 -5.47
N GLN A 482 10.14 -39.81 -6.37
CA GLN A 482 9.45 -41.06 -6.03
C GLN A 482 10.38 -42.05 -5.35
#